data_AF-U7PW49-F1
#
_entry.id   AF-U7PW49-F1
#
_cell.length_a   1.000
_cell.length_b   1.000
_cell.length_c   1.000
_cell.angle_alpha   90.00
_cell.angle_beta   90.00
_cell.angle_gamma   90.00
#
_symmetry.space_group_name_H-M   'P 1'
#
loop_
_entity.id
_entity.type
_entity.pdbx_description
1 polymer ?
#
loop_
_entity_poly.entity_id
_entity_poly.type
_entity_poly.pdbx_seq_one_letter_code
_entity_poly.pdbx_strand_id
1 'polypeptide(L)'
;MPAQFASDPPLWLARYLPSTCLDRGYFAWFLREYEPLLQRFLDAMRRAERERQTTTTTTTTTTTTTPSEQTPLSTLMYDSWTTGRVWFDYALNNSDHVDGIYWAVFHRSESAPELPSEAKAEMERYVQFTASQLADYEDSWDSYFLAKAEA
;
A
#
# COMPACT_ATOMS: atom_id res chain seq x y z
N MET A 1 -22.17 -2.37 5.02
CA MET A 1 -20.84 -2.61 4.43
C MET A 1 -21.00 -2.59 2.91
N PRO A 2 -20.37 -1.66 2.18
CA PRO A 2 -20.32 -1.72 0.72
C PRO A 2 -19.72 -3.05 0.26
N ALA A 3 -20.29 -3.65 -0.80
CA ALA A 3 -19.91 -4.99 -1.26
C ALA A 3 -18.42 -5.09 -1.64
N GLN A 4 -17.80 -4.00 -2.09
CA GLN A 4 -16.37 -3.95 -2.44
C GLN A 4 -15.46 -4.39 -1.28
N PHE A 5 -15.72 -3.94 -0.04
CA PHE A 5 -14.91 -4.32 1.12
C PHE A 5 -15.14 -5.78 1.53
N ALA A 6 -16.24 -6.40 1.11
CA ALA A 6 -16.47 -7.82 1.34
C ALA A 6 -15.58 -8.69 0.44
N SER A 7 -15.13 -8.15 -0.70
CA SER A 7 -14.20 -8.81 -1.62
C SER A 7 -12.73 -8.68 -1.21
N ASP A 8 -12.42 -8.05 -0.08
CA ASP A 8 -11.05 -7.92 0.39
C ASP A 8 -10.69 -9.02 1.39
N PRO A 9 -9.43 -9.49 1.39
CA PRO A 9 -9.01 -10.50 2.34
C PRO A 9 -9.07 -9.96 3.78
N PRO A 10 -9.47 -10.82 4.75
CA PRO A 10 -9.61 -10.39 6.14
C PRO A 10 -8.27 -10.11 6.81
N LEU A 11 -7.95 -8.83 7.05
CA LEU A 11 -6.69 -8.40 7.66
C LEU A 11 -6.48 -8.91 9.09
N TRP A 12 -7.52 -9.39 9.77
CA TRP A 12 -7.44 -9.99 11.11
C TRP A 12 -6.79 -11.38 11.14
N LEU A 13 -6.47 -11.98 9.99
CA LEU A 13 -5.74 -13.26 9.95
C LEU A 13 -4.36 -13.14 10.61
N ALA A 14 -3.72 -11.98 10.53
CA ALA A 14 -2.48 -11.71 11.25
C ALA A 14 -2.73 -11.22 12.68
N ARG A 15 -1.81 -11.58 13.57
CA ARG A 15 -1.83 -11.11 14.97
C ARG A 15 -1.52 -9.62 15.10
N TYR A 16 -0.83 -9.05 14.12
CA TYR A 16 -0.41 -7.65 14.12
C TYR A 16 -1.28 -6.86 13.15
N LEU A 17 -1.66 -5.65 13.55
CA LEU A 17 -2.43 -4.76 12.69
C LEU A 17 -1.52 -4.07 11.66
N PRO A 18 -1.98 -3.88 10.42
CA PRO A 18 -1.23 -3.16 9.39
C PRO A 18 -0.71 -1.79 9.84
N SER A 19 -1.54 -1.00 10.55
CA SER A 19 -1.17 0.32 11.08
C SER A 19 0.07 0.27 11.98
N THR A 20 0.08 -0.64 12.95
CA THR A 20 1.23 -0.82 13.86
C THR A 20 2.50 -1.24 13.12
N CYS A 21 2.36 -2.01 12.05
CA CYS A 21 3.49 -2.40 11.21
C CYS A 21 3.99 -1.24 10.34
N LEU A 22 3.09 -0.36 9.89
CA LEU A 22 3.44 0.86 9.14
C LEU A 22 4.20 1.86 10.03
N ASP A 23 3.67 2.17 11.22
CA ASP A 23 4.28 3.11 12.18
C ASP A 23 5.72 2.71 12.58
N ARG A 24 6.00 1.40 12.59
CA ARG A 24 7.29 0.84 13.03
C ARG A 24 8.22 0.47 11.87
N GLY A 25 7.83 0.73 10.62
CA GLY A 25 8.63 0.36 9.45
C GLY A 25 8.75 -1.17 9.22
N TYR A 26 7.82 -1.96 9.76
CA TYR A 26 7.77 -3.42 9.60
C TYR A 26 6.72 -3.89 8.61
N PHE A 27 6.21 -2.99 7.76
CA PHE A 27 5.12 -3.33 6.86
C PHE A 27 5.51 -4.35 5.78
N ALA A 28 6.71 -4.27 5.21
CA ALA A 28 7.22 -5.29 4.29
C ALA A 28 7.31 -6.68 4.95
N TRP A 29 7.72 -6.73 6.22
CA TRP A 29 7.71 -7.96 7.00
C TRP A 29 6.28 -8.47 7.23
N PHE A 30 5.34 -7.60 7.58
CA PHE A 30 3.93 -7.94 7.72
C PHE A 30 3.38 -8.60 6.45
N LEU A 31 3.63 -8.03 5.27
CA LEU A 31 3.16 -8.58 4.00
C LEU A 31 3.64 -10.02 3.79
N ARG A 32 4.93 -10.26 4.06
CA ARG A 32 5.56 -11.58 3.92
C ARG A 32 4.98 -12.62 4.89
N GLU A 33 4.68 -12.24 6.12
CA GLU A 33 4.09 -13.15 7.11
C GLU A 33 2.58 -13.36 6.88
N TYR A 34 1.89 -12.37 6.31
CA TYR A 34 0.46 -12.42 6.04
C TYR A 34 0.13 -13.31 4.84
N GLU A 35 0.95 -13.27 3.79
CA GLU A 35 0.74 -14.05 2.55
C GLU A 35 0.45 -15.55 2.78
N PRO A 36 1.24 -16.32 3.56
CA PRO A 36 0.94 -17.73 3.80
C PRO A 36 -0.35 -17.95 4.62
N LEU A 37 -0.71 -17.01 5.50
CA LEU A 37 -1.98 -17.06 6.24
C LEU A 37 -3.16 -16.86 5.30
N LEU A 38 -3.04 -15.89 4.40
CA LEU A 38 -4.03 -15.63 3.37
C LEU A 38 -4.22 -16.86 2.48
N GLN A 39 -3.14 -17.47 1.99
CA GLN A 39 -3.23 -18.66 1.13
C GLN A 39 -4.00 -19.80 1.81
N ARG A 40 -3.71 -20.11 3.08
CA ARG A 40 -4.42 -21.14 3.85
C ARG A 40 -5.91 -20.81 4.02
N PHE A 41 -6.22 -19.55 4.28
CA PHE A 41 -7.60 -19.08 4.40
C PHE A 41 -8.35 -19.23 3.07
N LEU A 42 -7.74 -18.81 1.96
CA LEU A 42 -8.33 -18.94 0.62
C LEU A 42 -8.54 -20.41 0.24
N ASP A 43 -7.62 -21.31 0.58
CA ASP A 43 -7.79 -22.74 0.34
C ASP A 43 -8.95 -23.34 1.14
N ALA A 44 -9.14 -22.90 2.38
CA ALA A 44 -10.30 -23.28 3.19
C ALA A 44 -11.61 -22.76 2.58
N MET A 45 -11.63 -21.50 2.13
CA MET A 45 -12.79 -20.94 1.44
C MET A 45 -13.11 -21.68 0.14
N ARG A 46 -12.11 -21.97 -0.69
CA ARG A 46 -12.30 -22.74 -1.94
C ARG A 46 -12.88 -24.13 -1.68
N ARG A 47 -12.52 -24.79 -0.58
CA ARG A 47 -13.14 -26.06 -0.18
C ARG A 47 -14.62 -25.87 0.16
N ALA A 48 -14.94 -24.90 1.01
CA ALA A 48 -16.32 -24.61 1.39
C ALA A 48 -17.19 -24.16 0.20
N GLU A 49 -16.64 -23.39 -0.73
CA GLU A 49 -17.32 -22.97 -1.96
C GLU A 49 -17.66 -24.17 -2.86
N ARG A 50 -16.73 -25.14 -3.01
CA ARG A 50 -16.98 -26.37 -3.77
C ARG A 50 -18.06 -27.24 -3.12
N GLU A 51 -18.03 -27.40 -1.80
CA GLU A 51 -19.05 -28.16 -1.05
C GLU A 51 -20.45 -27.56 -1.19
N ARG A 52 -20.56 -26.23 -1.29
CA ARG A 52 -21.84 -25.56 -1.58
C ARG A 52 -22.30 -25.77 -3.00
N GLN A 53 -21.38 -25.68 -3.97
CA GLN A 53 -21.71 -25.92 -5.38
C GLN A 53 -22.22 -27.35 -5.61
N THR A 54 -21.63 -28.36 -4.98
CA THR A 54 -22.11 -29.75 -5.11
C THR A 54 -23.50 -29.97 -4.50
N THR A 55 -23.89 -29.19 -3.50
CA THR A 55 -25.19 -29.30 -2.83
C THR A 55 -26.30 -28.62 -3.64
N THR A 56 -26.04 -27.43 -4.18
CA THR A 56 -27.04 -26.60 -4.88
C THR A 56 -27.46 -27.17 -6.24
N THR A 57 -26.65 -28.01 -6.90
CA THR A 57 -27.03 -28.65 -8.18
C THR A 57 -28.32 -29.49 -8.06
N THR A 58 -28.76 -29.82 -6.84
CA THR A 58 -29.98 -30.60 -6.58
C THR A 58 -31.25 -29.76 -6.40
N THR A 59 -31.19 -28.42 -6.33
CA THR A 59 -32.38 -27.62 -5.97
C THR A 59 -32.47 -26.31 -6.76
N THR A 60 -33.17 -26.40 -7.88
CA THR A 60 -34.06 -25.37 -8.44
C THR A 60 -33.46 -24.04 -8.92
N THR A 61 -33.40 -23.93 -10.25
CA THR A 61 -33.90 -22.86 -11.13
C THR A 61 -34.36 -21.53 -10.49
N THR A 62 -34.07 -20.43 -11.20
CA THR A 62 -34.72 -19.10 -11.19
C THR A 62 -34.27 -18.10 -10.11
N THR A 63 -33.21 -17.32 -10.40
CA THR A 63 -33.29 -15.85 -10.28
C THR A 63 -32.19 -15.16 -11.07
N THR A 64 -32.55 -14.02 -11.64
CA THR A 64 -31.77 -13.10 -12.48
C THR A 64 -30.56 -12.56 -11.72
N THR A 65 -29.44 -13.25 -11.81
CA THR A 65 -28.27 -13.00 -10.98
C THR A 65 -27.23 -12.15 -11.73
N THR A 66 -26.91 -11.00 -11.15
CA THR A 66 -25.84 -10.09 -11.56
C THR A 66 -24.49 -10.81 -11.72
N PRO A 67 -23.58 -10.36 -12.62
CA PRO A 67 -22.32 -11.03 -12.93
C PRO A 67 -21.43 -11.37 -11.71
N SER A 68 -21.58 -10.69 -10.58
CA SER A 68 -20.75 -10.90 -9.40
C SER A 68 -20.97 -12.22 -8.67
N GLU A 69 -22.12 -12.89 -8.81
CA GLU A 69 -22.33 -14.18 -8.13
C GLU A 69 -21.65 -15.36 -8.85
N GLN A 70 -21.13 -15.16 -10.07
CA GLN A 70 -20.43 -16.25 -10.78
C GLN A 70 -19.00 -16.45 -10.29
N THR A 71 -18.36 -15.41 -9.75
CA THR A 71 -16.98 -15.50 -9.30
C THR A 71 -16.94 -15.89 -7.82
N PRO A 72 -16.28 -17.00 -7.45
CA PRO A 72 -16.09 -17.36 -6.05
C PRO A 72 -15.44 -16.23 -5.25
N LEU A 73 -15.88 -16.03 -4.01
CA LEU A 73 -15.36 -14.96 -3.15
C LEU A 73 -13.86 -15.14 -2.90
N SER A 74 -13.39 -16.38 -2.82
CA SER A 74 -11.96 -16.69 -2.71
C SER A 74 -11.14 -16.14 -3.88
N THR A 75 -11.69 -16.14 -5.10
CA THR A 75 -11.03 -15.55 -6.26
C THR A 75 -11.00 -14.03 -6.14
N LEU A 76 -12.12 -13.39 -5.77
CA LEU A 76 -12.18 -11.94 -5.60
C LEU A 76 -11.20 -11.43 -4.52
N MET A 77 -11.09 -12.15 -3.40
CA MET A 77 -10.12 -11.82 -2.34
C MET A 77 -8.67 -11.99 -2.79
N TYR A 78 -8.38 -13.04 -3.55
CA TYR A 78 -7.06 -13.24 -4.13
C TYR A 78 -6.70 -12.13 -5.14
N ASP A 79 -7.65 -11.76 -5.99
CA ASP A 79 -7.46 -10.69 -6.98
C ASP A 79 -7.27 -9.33 -6.28
N SER A 80 -8.04 -9.05 -5.21
CA SER A 80 -7.85 -7.85 -4.40
C SER A 80 -6.47 -7.77 -3.77
N TRP A 81 -5.93 -8.90 -3.30
CA TRP A 81 -4.59 -8.97 -2.74
C TRP A 81 -3.51 -8.73 -3.80
N THR A 82 -3.57 -9.47 -4.92
CA THR A 82 -2.54 -9.45 -5.97
C THR A 82 -2.49 -8.13 -6.74
N THR A 83 -3.62 -7.46 -6.91
CA THR A 83 -3.68 -6.12 -7.52
C THR A 83 -3.32 -5.00 -6.54
N GLY A 84 -3.21 -5.30 -5.24
CA GLY A 84 -3.02 -4.32 -4.18
C GLY A 84 -4.26 -3.49 -3.85
N ARG A 85 -5.43 -3.81 -4.43
CA ARG A 85 -6.69 -3.08 -4.18
C ARG A 85 -7.06 -3.06 -2.69
N VAL A 86 -6.82 -4.14 -1.96
CA VAL A 86 -7.01 -4.20 -0.49
C VAL A 86 -6.29 -3.06 0.24
N TRP A 87 -5.10 -2.67 -0.25
CA TRP A 87 -4.30 -1.61 0.37
C TRP A 87 -4.81 -0.22 0.02
N PHE A 88 -5.39 -0.06 -1.16
CA PHE A 88 -6.10 1.16 -1.53
C PHE A 88 -7.34 1.35 -0.65
N ASP A 89 -8.17 0.31 -0.52
CA ASP A 89 -9.38 0.32 0.30
C ASP A 89 -9.06 0.50 1.81
N TYR A 90 -7.94 -0.04 2.27
CA TYR A 90 -7.43 0.20 3.62
C TYR A 90 -6.96 1.65 3.82
N ALA A 91 -6.21 2.22 2.87
CA ALA A 91 -5.71 3.59 2.92
C ALA A 91 -6.85 4.63 2.93
N LEU A 92 -7.94 4.38 2.20
CA LEU A 92 -9.13 5.23 2.20
C LEU A 92 -9.76 5.39 3.60
N ASN A 93 -9.68 4.34 4.43
CA ASN A 93 -10.20 4.35 5.79
C ASN A 93 -9.15 4.76 6.84
N ASN A 94 -7.88 4.81 6.47
CA ASN A 94 -6.76 5.08 7.35
C ASN A 94 -5.86 6.13 6.69
N SER A 95 -6.37 7.36 6.55
CA SER A 95 -5.72 8.46 5.81
C SER A 95 -4.29 8.74 6.27
N ASP A 96 -4.01 8.58 7.56
CA ASP A 96 -2.70 8.83 8.16
C ASP A 96 -1.62 7.87 7.61
N HIS A 97 -2.03 6.73 7.06
CA HIS A 97 -1.15 5.68 6.55
C HIS A 97 -1.02 5.69 5.02
N VAL A 98 -1.69 6.61 4.31
CA VAL A 98 -1.72 6.63 2.84
C VAL A 98 -0.32 6.69 2.24
N ASP A 99 0.53 7.58 2.77
CA ASP A 99 1.91 7.73 2.30
C ASP A 99 2.73 6.46 2.52
N GLY A 100 2.70 5.90 3.73
CA GLY A 100 3.41 4.65 4.05
C GLY A 100 2.97 3.47 3.18
N ILE A 101 1.68 3.37 2.88
CA ILE A 101 1.13 2.33 1.98
C ILE A 101 1.58 2.57 0.54
N TYR A 102 1.56 3.82 0.07
CA TYR A 102 2.03 4.16 -1.27
C TYR A 102 3.47 3.72 -1.47
N TRP A 103 4.38 4.11 -0.58
CA TRP A 103 5.79 3.74 -0.70
C TRP A 103 6.03 2.24 -0.57
N ALA A 104 5.23 1.52 0.22
CA ALA A 104 5.45 0.11 0.44
C ALA A 104 4.79 -0.82 -0.60
N VAL A 105 3.68 -0.40 -1.23
CA VAL A 105 2.88 -1.26 -2.13
C VAL A 105 2.85 -0.74 -3.56
N PHE A 106 2.66 0.56 -3.73
CA PHE A 106 2.37 1.15 -5.04
C PHE A 106 3.57 1.80 -5.70
N HIS A 107 4.61 2.14 -4.92
CA HIS A 107 5.82 2.74 -5.45
C HIS A 107 6.60 1.75 -6.31
N ARG A 108 6.65 2.03 -7.61
CA ARG A 108 7.52 1.34 -8.57
C ARG A 108 8.72 2.23 -8.83
N SER A 109 9.90 1.83 -8.33
CA SER A 109 11.15 2.57 -8.52
C SER A 109 11.47 2.81 -10.01
N GLU A 110 11.09 1.86 -10.86
CA GLU A 110 11.33 1.91 -12.32
C GLU A 110 10.34 2.79 -13.09
N SER A 111 9.26 3.26 -12.47
CA SER A 111 8.22 4.05 -13.14
C SER A 111 8.16 5.51 -12.68
N ALA A 112 9.22 6.05 -12.08
CA ALA A 112 9.31 7.49 -11.88
C ALA A 112 9.18 8.15 -13.26
N PRO A 113 8.12 8.94 -13.52
CA PRO A 113 7.99 9.60 -14.82
C PRO A 113 9.22 10.47 -15.03
N GLU A 114 9.87 10.34 -16.18
CA GLU A 114 10.96 11.24 -16.51
C GLU A 114 10.44 12.67 -16.44
N LEU A 115 11.06 13.49 -15.59
CA LEU A 115 10.71 14.90 -15.50
C LEU A 115 10.93 15.56 -16.88
N PRO A 116 10.00 16.43 -17.31
CA PRO A 116 10.21 17.28 -18.48
C PRO A 116 11.56 18.00 -18.37
N SER A 117 12.23 18.23 -19.51
CA SER A 117 13.55 18.89 -19.53
C SER A 117 13.54 20.25 -18.83
N GLU A 118 12.44 20.99 -18.93
CA GLU A 118 12.24 22.26 -18.22
C GLU A 118 12.24 22.09 -16.69
N ALA A 119 11.49 21.11 -16.17
CA ALA A 119 11.45 20.80 -14.74
C ALA A 119 12.81 20.32 -14.21
N LYS A 120 13.56 19.54 -15.01
CA LYS A 120 14.94 19.15 -14.66
C LYS A 120 15.85 20.36 -14.53
N ALA A 121 15.80 21.28 -15.49
CA ALA A 121 16.63 22.50 -15.48
C ALA A 121 16.24 23.45 -14.34
N GLU A 122 14.96 23.59 -14.02
CA GLU A 122 14.50 24.37 -12.86
C GLU A 122 15.01 23.76 -11.55
N MET A 123 14.91 22.43 -11.42
CA MET A 123 15.40 21.72 -10.24
C MET A 123 16.92 21.86 -10.09
N GLU A 124 17.70 21.78 -11.17
CA GLU A 124 19.15 22.01 -11.14
C GLU A 124 19.51 23.44 -10.69
N ARG A 125 18.79 24.47 -11.16
CA ARG A 125 18.99 25.85 -10.68
C ARG A 125 18.68 25.98 -9.19
N TYR A 126 17.59 25.35 -8.75
CA TYR A 126 17.22 25.36 -7.33
C TYR A 126 18.27 24.67 -6.45
N VAL A 127 18.84 23.55 -6.92
CA VAL A 127 19.94 22.86 -6.23
C VAL A 127 21.18 23.75 -6.15
N GLN A 128 21.57 24.40 -7.24
CA GLN A 128 22.72 25.33 -7.25
C GLN A 128 22.50 26.51 -6.31
N PHE A 129 21.30 27.10 -6.35
CA PHE A 129 20.92 28.19 -5.46
C PHE A 129 20.94 27.76 -3.98
N THR A 130 20.44 26.56 -3.68
CA THR A 130 20.45 26.03 -2.30
C THR A 130 21.89 25.76 -1.84
N ALA A 131 22.75 25.25 -2.71
CA ALA A 131 24.16 25.02 -2.41
C ALA A 131 24.91 26.33 -2.11
N SER A 132 24.66 27.41 -2.86
CA SER A 132 25.25 28.71 -2.56
C SER A 132 24.77 29.27 -1.22
N GLN A 133 23.47 29.15 -0.93
CA GLN A 133 22.89 29.60 0.34
C GLN A 133 23.47 28.82 1.54
N LEU A 134 23.70 27.51 1.39
CA LEU A 134 24.35 26.71 2.42
C LEU A 134 25.80 27.14 2.65
N ALA A 135 26.56 27.43 1.60
CA ALA A 135 27.92 27.92 1.72
C ALA A 135 28.00 29.28 2.42
N ASP A 136 27.14 30.24 2.03
CA ASP A 136 27.06 31.56 2.68
C ASP A 136 26.69 31.43 4.18
N TYR A 137 25.81 30.47 4.50
CA TYR A 137 25.44 30.18 5.88
C TYR A 137 26.61 29.58 6.67
N GLU A 138 27.34 28.62 6.11
CA GLU A 138 28.55 28.04 6.71
C GLU A 138 29.63 29.11 6.97
N ASP A 139 29.92 29.98 6.00
CA ASP A 139 30.87 31.10 6.15
C ASP A 139 30.44 32.06 7.28
N SER A 140 29.14 32.36 7.36
CA SER A 140 28.61 33.22 8.42
C SER A 140 28.76 32.59 9.81
N TRP A 141 28.57 31.28 9.91
CA TRP A 141 28.76 30.53 11.16
C TRP A 141 30.22 30.48 11.60
N ASP A 142 31.13 30.26 10.66
CA ASP A 142 32.56 30.30 10.93
C ASP A 142 32.98 31.68 11.43
N SER A 143 32.49 32.75 10.79
CA SER A 143 32.75 34.13 11.25
C SER A 143 32.20 34.40 12.66
N TYR A 144 31.02 33.87 12.99
CA TYR A 144 30.40 34.01 14.31
C TYR A 144 31.20 33.28 15.40
N PHE A 145 31.63 32.04 15.13
CA PHE A 145 32.42 31.27 16.10
C PHE A 145 33.82 31.85 16.29
N LEU A 146 34.45 32.37 15.24
CA LEU A 146 35.73 33.08 15.35
C LEU A 146 35.58 34.35 16.20
N ALA A 147 34.59 35.19 15.92
CA ALA A 147 34.34 36.40 16.70
C ALA A 147 34.01 36.11 18.18
N LYS A 148 33.33 34.99 18.45
CA LYS A 148 33.02 34.56 19.82
C LYS A 148 34.23 33.96 20.55
N ALA A 149 35.17 33.33 19.84
CA ALA A 149 36.39 32.81 20.43
C ALA A 149 37.39 33.91 20.81
N GLU A 150 37.31 35.08 20.15
CA GLU A 150 38.14 36.26 20.44
C GLU A 150 37.59 37.15 21.56
N ALA A 151 36.31 36.97 21.96
CA ALA A 151 35.63 37.74 23.01
C ALA A 151 35.78 37.11 24.40
#